data_AF-A0AA35Q3G0-F1
#
_entry.id   AF-A0AA35Q3G0-F1
#
_cell.length_a   1.000
_cell.length_b   1.000
_cell.length_c   1.000
_cell.angle_alpha   90.00
_cell.angle_beta   90.00
_cell.angle_gamma   90.00
#
_symmetry.space_group_name_H-M   'P 1'
#
loop_
_entity.id
_entity.type
_entity.pdbx_description
1 polymer ?
#
loop_
_entity_poly.entity_id
_entity_poly.type
_entity_poly.pdbx_seq_one_letter_code
_entity_poly.pdbx_strand_id
1 'polypeptide(L)'
;MLGARTLYMVNEQLRGSTEDFGGIPIVLFCGDFHQFRPVQERLMLLPSAAVTWEQGSSFRVEQRHQHDKAHTLWKKFTTVVMLDEQVRAAGDPELRRLLTRIRLGIQDQSDVDLLNARCYQDCRRIPWESGITVVTPLNRNRWNLNMEATLAFQ
;
A
#
# COMPACT_ATOMS: atom_id res chain seq x y z
N MET A 1 2.87 -4.27 -0.60
CA MET A 1 3.98 -3.32 -0.41
C MET A 1 5.24 -4.08 -0.09
N LEU A 2 6.31 -3.75 -0.77
CA LEU A 2 7.63 -4.28 -0.47
C LEU A 2 8.34 -3.33 0.50
N GLY A 3 8.82 -3.83 1.63
CA GLY A 3 9.68 -3.08 2.54
C GLY A 3 11.16 -3.46 2.40
N ALA A 4 12.02 -2.68 3.05
CA ALA A 4 13.47 -2.84 2.95
C ALA A 4 13.97 -4.21 3.39
N ARG A 5 13.42 -4.72 4.49
CA ARG A 5 13.81 -6.04 5.00
C ARG A 5 13.41 -7.13 4.03
N THR A 6 12.19 -7.07 3.50
CA THR A 6 11.72 -8.06 2.52
C THR A 6 12.58 -8.04 1.25
N LEU A 7 12.93 -6.87 0.70
CA LEU A 7 13.81 -6.79 -0.47
C LEU A 7 15.20 -7.38 -0.18
N TYR A 8 15.80 -7.03 0.96
CA TYR A 8 17.07 -7.61 1.40
C TYR A 8 16.98 -9.14 1.46
N MET A 9 15.97 -9.68 2.14
CA MET A 9 15.80 -11.13 2.29
C MET A 9 15.63 -11.84 0.95
N VAL A 10 14.86 -11.28 0.01
CA VAL A 10 14.70 -11.85 -1.34
C VAL A 10 16.04 -11.87 -2.07
N ASN A 11 16.81 -10.78 -2.01
CA ASN A 11 18.14 -10.74 -2.62
C ASN A 11 19.08 -11.79 -2.02
N GLU A 12 19.10 -11.92 -0.68
CA GLU A 12 19.95 -12.89 0.01
C GLU A 12 19.54 -14.34 -0.27
N GLN A 13 18.24 -14.63 -0.36
CA GLN A 13 17.73 -15.97 -0.66
C GLN A 13 18.06 -16.43 -2.08
N LEU A 14 18.22 -15.48 -3.01
CA LEU A 14 18.59 -15.75 -4.39
C LEU A 14 20.11 -15.84 -4.59
N ARG A 15 20.92 -15.75 -3.53
CA ARG A 15 22.39 -15.84 -3.64
C ARG A 15 22.87 -17.23 -4.03
N GLY A 16 22.89 -17.50 -5.33
CA GLY A 16 23.71 -18.53 -5.98
C GLY A 16 25.04 -17.98 -6.52
N SER A 17 25.22 -16.66 -6.53
CA SER A 17 26.41 -15.94 -7.01
C SER A 17 26.67 -14.68 -6.16
N THR A 18 27.78 -13.98 -6.44
CA THR A 18 28.09 -12.66 -5.83
C THR A 18 27.28 -11.51 -6.43
N GLU A 19 26.48 -11.79 -7.47
CA GLU A 19 25.66 -10.79 -8.16
C GLU A 19 24.35 -10.54 -7.41
N ASP A 20 23.78 -9.34 -7.59
CA ASP A 20 22.47 -9.02 -7.03
C ASP A 20 21.41 -9.98 -7.60
N PHE A 21 20.45 -10.37 -6.75
CA PHE A 21 19.40 -11.35 -7.06
C PHE A 21 19.93 -12.66 -7.69
N GLY A 22 21.17 -13.05 -7.41
CA GLY A 22 21.76 -14.27 -7.96
C GLY A 22 22.05 -14.21 -9.46
N GLY A 23 22.17 -13.02 -10.04
CA GLY A 23 22.42 -12.86 -11.48
C GLY A 23 21.17 -12.99 -12.35
N ILE A 24 19.97 -12.86 -11.76
CA ILE A 24 18.73 -12.79 -12.55
C ILE A 24 18.82 -11.58 -13.50
N PRO A 25 18.69 -11.79 -14.82
CA PRO A 25 19.01 -10.75 -15.80
C PRO A 25 18.01 -9.59 -15.79
N ILE A 26 16.76 -9.84 -15.40
CA ILE A 26 15.70 -8.84 -15.34
C ILE A 26 14.87 -9.05 -14.07
N VAL A 27 14.84 -8.01 -13.23
CA VAL A 27 13.96 -7.93 -12.07
C VAL A 27 13.01 -6.76 -12.30
N LEU A 28 11.70 -7.03 -12.23
CA LEU A 28 10.66 -6.03 -12.43
C LEU A 28 9.89 -5.81 -11.13
N PHE A 29 9.81 -4.56 -10.68
CA PHE A 29 8.86 -4.14 -9.66
C PHE A 29 7.65 -3.49 -10.31
N CYS A 30 6.46 -4.03 -10.03
CA CYS A 30 5.19 -3.46 -10.45
C CYS A 30 4.34 -3.15 -9.22
N GLY A 31 3.76 -1.94 -9.16
CA GLY A 31 2.96 -1.52 -8.03
C GLY A 31 2.59 -0.05 -8.08
N ASP A 32 2.06 0.45 -6.97
CA ASP A 32 1.65 1.84 -6.80
C ASP A 32 2.22 2.41 -5.50
N PHE A 33 2.93 3.53 -5.60
CA PHE A 33 3.52 4.23 -4.44
C PHE A 33 2.48 4.87 -3.51
N HIS A 34 1.24 5.02 -3.96
CA HIS A 34 0.12 5.50 -3.13
C HIS A 34 -0.55 4.39 -2.31
N GLN A 35 -0.10 3.14 -2.43
CA GLN A 35 -0.47 2.10 -1.47
C GLN A 35 0.01 2.49 -0.07
N PHE A 36 -0.59 1.91 0.98
CA PHE A 36 -0.11 2.09 2.34
C PHE A 36 1.39 1.79 2.48
N ARG A 37 1.97 2.12 3.63
CA ARG A 37 3.36 1.74 3.92
C ARG A 37 3.39 0.29 4.39
N PRO A 38 4.46 -0.48 4.07
CA PRO A 38 4.55 -1.86 4.55
C PRO A 38 4.52 -1.88 6.08
N VAL A 39 3.65 -2.74 6.64
CA VAL A 39 3.37 -2.80 8.08
C VAL A 39 4.63 -3.27 8.81
N GLN A 40 5.03 -2.56 9.87
CA GLN A 40 6.22 -2.83 10.67
C GLN A 40 7.56 -2.80 9.92
N GLU A 41 7.57 -2.47 8.63
CA GLU A 41 8.79 -2.29 7.84
C GLU A 41 9.08 -0.80 7.58
N ARG A 42 10.19 -0.52 6.89
CA ARG A 42 10.62 0.83 6.51
C ARG A 42 10.60 0.98 5.00
N LEU A 43 10.27 2.19 4.54
CA LEU A 43 10.31 2.56 3.13
C LEU A 43 11.75 2.56 2.63
N MET A 44 11.98 1.95 1.47
CA MET A 44 13.29 1.91 0.81
C MET A 44 13.61 3.19 0.04
N LEU A 45 12.61 4.04 -0.18
CA LEU A 45 12.77 5.32 -0.89
C LEU A 45 13.70 6.28 -0.15
N LEU A 46 13.70 6.23 1.18
CA LEU A 46 14.50 7.12 2.02
C LEU A 46 15.75 6.39 2.55
N PRO A 47 16.91 7.06 2.66
CA PRO A 47 18.10 6.49 3.28
C PRO A 47 17.90 6.29 4.79
N SER A 48 18.67 5.40 5.42
CA SER A 48 18.53 5.09 6.85
C SER A 48 18.69 6.29 7.77
N ALA A 49 19.45 7.31 7.36
CA ALA A 49 19.62 8.57 8.08
C ALA A 49 18.35 9.42 8.17
N ALA A 50 17.42 9.26 7.22
CA ALA A 50 16.13 9.95 7.19
C ALA A 50 14.99 9.13 7.85
N VAL A 51 15.32 7.97 8.42
CA VAL A 51 14.36 7.06 9.06
C VAL A 51 14.51 7.16 10.57
N THR A 52 13.38 7.36 11.28
CA THR A 52 13.38 7.25 12.74
C THR A 52 13.45 5.79 13.17
N TRP A 53 14.49 5.47 13.93
CA TRP A 53 14.66 4.17 14.58
C TRP A 53 14.15 4.32 16.03
N GLU A 54 13.30 3.41 16.52
CA GLU A 54 12.79 3.41 17.92
C GLU A 54 13.85 2.83 18.88
N GLN A 55 14.12 3.46 20.04
CA GLN A 55 15.34 3.20 20.87
C GLN A 55 15.37 1.81 21.52
N GLY A 56 16.38 1.00 21.17
CA GLY A 56 16.75 -0.24 21.89
C GLY A 56 17.51 -1.32 21.07
N SER A 57 18.62 -1.83 21.64
CA SER A 57 19.36 -3.07 21.30
C SER A 57 20.15 -3.20 19.97
N SER A 58 21.01 -4.24 19.91
CA SER A 58 21.80 -4.71 18.75
C SER A 58 20.96 -4.98 17.49
N PHE A 59 19.67 -5.24 17.66
CA PHE A 59 18.70 -5.45 16.58
C PHE A 59 18.63 -4.25 15.61
N ARG A 60 18.93 -3.03 16.08
CA ARG A 60 19.00 -1.83 15.23
C ARG A 60 20.14 -1.84 14.22
N VAL A 61 21.31 -2.36 14.59
CA VAL A 61 22.49 -2.33 13.71
C VAL A 61 22.24 -3.23 12.51
N GLU A 62 21.72 -4.44 12.77
CA GLU A 62 21.35 -5.38 11.72
C GLU A 62 20.22 -4.83 10.85
N GLN A 63 19.14 -4.30 11.45
CA GLN A 63 18.04 -3.70 10.67
C GLN A 63 18.49 -2.52 9.81
N ARG A 64 19.39 -1.67 10.33
CA ARG A 64 19.95 -0.55 9.58
C ARG A 64 20.83 -1.05 8.45
N HIS A 65 21.67 -2.06 8.70
CA HIS A 65 22.48 -2.69 7.66
C HIS A 65 21.62 -3.26 6.53
N GLN A 66 20.59 -4.04 6.87
CA GLN A 66 19.63 -4.60 5.92
C GLN A 66 18.93 -3.49 5.13
N HIS A 67 18.52 -2.41 5.80
CA HIS A 67 17.90 -1.26 5.16
C HIS A 67 18.86 -0.55 4.19
N ASP A 68 20.10 -0.30 4.59
CA ASP A 68 21.11 0.36 3.74
C ASP A 68 21.45 -0.49 2.51
N LYS A 69 21.54 -1.82 2.67
CA LYS A 69 21.72 -2.77 1.57
C LYS A 69 20.53 -2.73 0.61
N ALA A 70 19.30 -2.83 1.13
CA ALA A 70 18.09 -2.78 0.33
C ALA A 70 17.89 -1.42 -0.37
N HIS A 71 18.19 -0.31 0.30
CA HIS A 71 18.15 1.03 -0.29
C HIS A 71 19.16 1.17 -1.43
N THR A 72 20.37 0.63 -1.24
CA THR A 72 21.40 0.60 -2.30
C THR A 72 20.93 -0.23 -3.48
N LEU A 73 20.34 -1.40 -3.23
CA LEU A 73 19.78 -2.26 -4.27
C LEU A 73 18.63 -1.58 -5.02
N TRP A 74 17.70 -0.95 -4.30
CA TRP A 74 16.59 -0.19 -4.88
C TRP A 74 17.07 0.93 -5.81
N LYS A 75 18.12 1.66 -5.45
CA LYS A 75 18.68 2.72 -6.29
C LYS A 75 19.32 2.24 -7.60
N LYS A 76 19.59 0.94 -7.75
CA LYS A 76 20.07 0.37 -9.03
C LYS A 76 18.97 0.31 -10.09
N PHE A 77 17.69 0.37 -9.68
CA PHE A 77 16.55 0.43 -10.58
C PHE A 77 16.35 1.87 -11.08
N THR A 78 16.98 2.19 -12.20
CA THR A 78 16.94 3.54 -12.79
C THR A 78 15.86 3.70 -13.86
N THR A 79 15.39 2.61 -14.45
CA THR A 79 14.31 2.63 -15.44
C THR A 79 12.97 2.58 -14.72
N VAL A 80 12.20 3.67 -14.82
CA VAL A 80 10.87 3.79 -14.22
C VAL A 80 9.87 4.08 -15.33
N VAL A 81 8.82 3.28 -15.42
CA VAL A 81 7.71 3.47 -16.35
C VAL A 81 6.48 3.85 -15.55
N MET A 82 5.97 5.06 -15.78
CA MET A 82 4.74 5.55 -15.16
C MET A 82 3.56 5.31 -16.10
N LEU A 83 2.50 4.68 -15.58
CA LEU A 83 1.24 4.50 -16.30
C LEU A 83 0.26 5.58 -15.84
N ASP A 84 -0.10 6.48 -16.74
CA ASP A 84 -0.89 7.67 -16.40
C ASP A 84 -2.40 7.51 -16.68
N GLU A 85 -2.78 6.53 -17.51
CA GLU A 85 -4.18 6.33 -17.89
C GLU A 85 -4.96 5.53 -16.83
N GLN A 86 -6.01 6.13 -16.27
CA GLN A 86 -6.93 5.44 -15.36
C GLN A 86 -8.09 4.78 -16.11
N VAL A 87 -7.89 3.53 -16.51
CA VAL A 87 -8.88 2.74 -17.29
C VAL A 87 -10.06 2.23 -16.45
N ARG A 88 -9.89 1.99 -15.15
CA ARG A 88 -10.94 1.38 -14.29
C ARG A 88 -12.18 2.27 -14.13
N ALA A 89 -11.99 3.58 -14.11
CA ALA A 89 -13.06 4.57 -13.98
C ALA A 89 -13.31 5.31 -15.32
N ALA A 90 -12.91 4.73 -16.46
CA ALA A 90 -13.01 5.42 -17.76
C ALA A 90 -14.46 5.79 -18.14
N GLY A 91 -15.43 4.96 -17.73
CA GLY A 91 -16.86 5.19 -17.97
C GLY A 91 -17.52 6.20 -17.01
N ASP A 92 -16.80 6.69 -15.99
CA ASP A 92 -17.31 7.64 -15.01
C ASP A 92 -16.35 8.84 -14.86
N PRO A 93 -16.56 9.91 -15.63
CA PRO A 93 -15.71 11.10 -15.59
C PRO A 93 -15.67 11.80 -14.22
N GLU A 94 -16.78 11.77 -13.46
CA GLU A 94 -16.89 12.40 -12.13
C GLU A 94 -16.03 11.63 -11.12
N LEU A 95 -16.18 10.30 -11.07
CA LEU A 95 -15.35 9.43 -10.23
C LEU A 95 -13.88 9.49 -10.63
N ARG A 96 -13.58 9.47 -11.94
CA ARG A 96 -12.20 9.58 -12.43
C ARG A 96 -11.54 10.87 -11.95
N ARG A 97 -12.23 12.01 -12.07
CA ARG A 97 -11.75 13.31 -11.59
C ARG A 97 -11.48 13.30 -10.08
N LEU A 98 -12.42 12.77 -9.29
CA LEU A 98 -12.29 12.64 -7.84
C LEU A 98 -11.06 11.81 -7.46
N LEU A 99 -10.90 10.62 -8.06
CA LEU A 99 -9.76 9.73 -7.79
C LEU A 99 -8.42 10.36 -8.18
N THR A 100 -8.35 11.09 -9.29
CA THR A 100 -7.14 11.82 -9.70
C THR A 100 -6.78 12.90 -8.67
N ARG A 101 -7.76 13.68 -8.20
CA ARG A 101 -7.55 14.70 -7.17
C ARG A 101 -7.09 14.09 -5.85
N ILE A 102 -7.67 12.94 -5.49
CA ILE A 102 -7.26 12.19 -4.29
C ILE A 102 -5.80 11.75 -4.38
N ARG A 103 -5.42 11.18 -5.53
CA ARG A 103 -4.05 10.72 -5.79
C ARG A 103 -3.03 11.86 -5.72
N LEU A 104 -3.40 13.04 -6.22
CA LEU A 104 -2.53 14.22 -6.21
C LEU A 104 -2.50 14.97 -4.87
N GLY A 105 -3.36 14.61 -3.91
CA GLY A 105 -3.42 15.30 -2.61
C GLY A 105 -3.97 16.73 -2.67
N ILE A 106 -4.80 17.03 -3.68
CA ILE A 106 -5.36 18.36 -3.94
C ILE A 106 -6.88 18.41 -3.67
N GLN A 107 -7.38 17.53 -2.81
CA GLN A 107 -8.80 17.47 -2.47
C GLN A 107 -9.24 18.75 -1.74
N ASP A 108 -10.49 19.15 -1.96
CA ASP A 108 -11.13 20.26 -1.25
C ASP A 108 -12.51 19.88 -0.72
N GLN A 109 -13.22 20.85 -0.13
CA GLN A 109 -14.54 20.63 0.45
C GLN A 109 -15.55 20.10 -0.57
N SER A 110 -15.44 20.48 -1.85
CA SER A 110 -16.37 20.02 -2.88
C SER A 110 -16.24 18.51 -3.15
N ASP A 111 -15.04 17.95 -2.99
CA ASP A 111 -14.81 16.50 -3.12
C ASP A 111 -15.46 15.74 -1.95
N VAL A 112 -15.44 16.32 -0.74
CA VAL A 112 -16.11 15.76 0.44
C VAL A 112 -17.62 15.84 0.30
N ASP A 113 -18.14 16.98 -0.16
CA ASP A 113 -19.57 17.20 -0.37
C ASP A 113 -20.11 16.25 -1.45
N LEU A 114 -19.34 15.99 -2.51
CA LEU A 114 -19.66 15.00 -3.54
C LEU A 114 -19.81 13.59 -2.94
N LEU A 115 -18.85 13.16 -2.10
CA LEU A 115 -18.91 11.86 -1.44
C LEU A 115 -20.11 11.76 -0.50
N ASN A 116 -20.39 12.80 0.28
CA ASN A 116 -21.51 12.81 1.21
C ASN A 116 -22.85 12.77 0.46
N ALA A 117 -23.00 13.54 -0.62
CA ALA A 117 -24.23 13.57 -1.41
C ALA A 117 -24.53 12.24 -2.12
N ARG A 118 -23.50 11.45 -2.46
CA ARG A 118 -23.65 10.19 -3.21
C ARG A 118 -23.66 8.94 -2.33
N CYS A 119 -22.81 8.91 -1.30
CA CYS A 119 -22.48 7.68 -0.58
C CYS A 119 -22.92 7.68 0.88
N TYR A 120 -23.05 8.85 1.52
CA TYR A 120 -23.46 8.92 2.91
C TYR A 120 -24.98 8.86 3.03
N GLN A 121 -25.46 7.95 3.88
CA GLN A 121 -26.87 7.79 4.19
C GLN A 121 -26.99 7.60 5.69
N ASP A 122 -27.56 8.59 6.36
CA ASP A 122 -27.66 8.58 7.81
C ASP A 122 -28.59 7.44 8.28
N CYS A 123 -28.22 6.81 9.39
CA CYS A 123 -29.00 5.81 10.11
C CYS A 123 -29.50 4.61 9.27
N ARG A 124 -28.88 4.31 8.12
CA ARG A 124 -29.27 3.17 7.29
C ARG A 124 -28.62 1.88 7.78
N ARG A 125 -29.44 0.84 8.01
CA ARG A 125 -28.95 -0.53 8.22
C ARG A 125 -28.16 -1.01 7.01
N ILE A 126 -27.08 -1.74 7.23
CA ILE A 126 -26.30 -2.37 6.15
C ILE A 126 -27.19 -3.39 5.42
N PRO A 127 -27.37 -3.26 4.10
CA PRO A 127 -28.24 -4.15 3.33
C PRO A 127 -27.50 -5.45 2.99
N TRP A 128 -27.24 -6.29 4.00
CA TRP A 128 -26.51 -7.56 3.84
C TRP A 128 -27.09 -8.44 2.74
N GLU A 129 -28.41 -8.43 2.60
CA GLU A 129 -29.18 -9.20 1.62
C GLU A 129 -28.80 -8.89 0.16
N SER A 130 -28.20 -7.72 -0.10
CA SER A 130 -27.71 -7.33 -1.43
C SER A 130 -26.36 -7.95 -1.81
N GLY A 131 -25.71 -8.70 -0.90
CA GLY A 131 -24.36 -9.20 -1.10
C GLY A 131 -23.28 -8.11 -1.03
N ILE A 132 -23.59 -6.99 -0.36
CA ILE A 132 -22.66 -5.85 -0.24
C ILE A 132 -21.38 -6.25 0.50
N THR A 133 -20.24 -5.74 0.01
CA THR A 133 -18.96 -5.86 0.72
C THR A 133 -18.76 -4.63 1.61
N VAL A 134 -18.53 -4.85 2.90
CA VAL A 134 -18.24 -3.78 3.86
C VAL A 134 -16.75 -3.71 4.16
N VAL A 135 -16.17 -2.53 3.94
CA VAL A 135 -14.77 -2.24 4.27
C VAL A 135 -14.72 -1.51 5.61
N THR A 136 -13.88 -2.00 6.54
CA THR A 136 -13.69 -1.36 7.85
C THR A 136 -12.22 -1.02 8.09
N PRO A 137 -11.91 0.06 8.83
CA PRO A 137 -10.52 0.41 9.13
C PRO A 137 -9.82 -0.61 10.04
N LEU A 138 -10.56 -1.29 10.91
CA LEU A 138 -10.01 -2.18 11.94
C LEU A 138 -10.58 -3.59 11.81
N ASN A 139 -9.69 -4.58 11.91
CA ASN A 139 -10.06 -6.00 11.91
C ASN A 139 -11.06 -6.36 13.02
N ARG A 140 -11.02 -5.68 14.18
CA ARG A 140 -11.99 -5.90 15.26
C ARG A 140 -13.43 -5.61 14.81
N ASN A 141 -13.64 -4.55 14.04
CA ASN A 141 -14.98 -4.18 13.55
C ASN A 141 -15.46 -5.17 12.49
N ARG A 142 -14.54 -5.62 11.61
CA ARG A 142 -14.82 -6.67 10.64
C ARG A 142 -15.38 -7.94 11.28
N TRP A 143 -14.83 -8.37 12.43
CA TRP A 143 -15.33 -9.55 13.15
C TRP A 143 -16.79 -9.38 13.59
N ASN A 144 -17.13 -8.25 14.20
CA ASN A 144 -18.50 -7.97 14.65
C ASN A 144 -19.49 -7.95 13.47
N LEU A 145 -19.11 -7.29 12.37
CA LEU A 145 -19.95 -7.19 11.18
C LEU A 145 -20.11 -8.52 10.43
N ASN A 146 -19.06 -9.35 10.38
CA ASN A 146 -19.16 -10.68 9.79
C ASN A 146 -20.16 -11.57 10.56
N MET A 147 -20.19 -11.44 11.89
CA MET A 147 -21.17 -12.15 12.72
C MET A 147 -22.59 -11.63 12.45
N GLU A 148 -22.78 -10.31 12.38
CA GLU A 148 -24.08 -9.71 12.02
C GLU A 148 -24.56 -10.17 10.64
N ALA A 149 -23.68 -10.16 9.64
CA ALA A 149 -23.99 -10.62 8.29
C ALA A 149 -24.41 -12.09 8.28
N THR A 150 -23.71 -12.96 9.02
CA THR A 150 -24.04 -14.39 9.11
C THR A 150 -25.45 -14.62 9.63
N LEU A 151 -25.88 -13.84 10.64
CA LEU A 151 -27.23 -13.91 11.19
C LEU A 151 -28.28 -13.36 10.21
N ALA A 152 -27.92 -12.42 9.34
CA ALA A 152 -28.81 -11.83 8.35
C ALA A 152 -29.06 -12.72 7.12
N PHE A 153 -28.22 -13.74 6.89
CA PHE A 153 -28.36 -14.70 5.76
C PHE A 153 -29.01 -16.03 6.18
N GLN A 154 -29.53 -16.17 7.40
CA GLN A 154 -30.36 -17.30 7.84
C GLN A 154 -31.82 -17.08 7.43
#